data_AF-L0D6M8-F1
#
_entry.id   AF-L0D6M8-F1
#
_cell.length_a   1.000
_cell.length_b   1.000
_cell.length_c   1.000
_cell.angle_alpha   90.00
_cell.angle_beta   90.00
_cell.angle_gamma   90.00
#
_symmetry.space_group_name_H-M   'P 1'
#
loop_
_entity.id
_entity.type
_entity.pdbx_description
1 polymer ?
#
loop_
_entity_poly.entity_id
_entity_poly.type
_entity_poly.pdbx_seq_one_letter_code
_entity_poly.pdbx_strand_id
1 'polypeptide(L)'
;MLHQAWSDGSFFPVVNQSARALVSPDAMLVWSVEASSWDEAMARYHEWRGWAPYLPMNDDSGSYTAAEESLSSAMSGGPPNFAP
;
A
#
# COMPACT_ATOMS: atom_id res chain seq x y z
N MET A 1 -3.72 -18.85 6.06
CA MET A 1 -2.89 -19.00 4.83
C MET A 1 -1.61 -18.21 5.03
N LEU A 2 -0.48 -18.71 4.55
CA LEU A 2 0.81 -18.03 4.72
C LEU A 2 1.06 -17.09 3.53
N HIS A 3 1.23 -15.81 3.82
CA HIS A 3 1.59 -14.78 2.84
C HIS A 3 3.06 -14.40 3.02
N GLN A 4 3.80 -14.26 1.92
CA GLN A 4 5.23 -14.01 1.93
C GLN A 4 5.58 -12.90 0.95
N ALA A 5 6.51 -12.02 1.34
CA ALA A 5 7.08 -10.99 0.48
C ALA A 5 8.54 -11.31 0.19
N TRP A 6 8.89 -11.34 -1.10
CA TRP A 6 10.23 -11.64 -1.60
C TRP A 6 10.82 -10.40 -2.25
N SER A 7 12.08 -10.09 -1.95
CA SER A 7 12.79 -8.97 -2.57
C SER A 7 14.16 -9.42 -3.05
N ASP A 8 14.51 -8.99 -4.25
CA ASP A 8 15.82 -9.11 -4.89
C ASP A 8 16.65 -7.81 -4.73
N GLY A 9 16.26 -6.93 -3.79
CA GLY A 9 16.82 -5.59 -3.64
C GLY A 9 15.91 -4.49 -4.22
N SER A 10 14.79 -4.86 -4.85
CA SER A 10 13.76 -3.92 -5.26
C SER A 10 13.03 -3.29 -4.07
N PHE A 11 12.66 -2.01 -4.23
CA PHE A 11 11.88 -1.25 -3.24
C PHE A 11 10.47 -1.83 -3.00
N PHE A 12 9.93 -2.53 -4.00
CA PHE A 12 8.63 -3.20 -3.95
C PHE A 12 8.80 -4.72 -3.95
N PRO A 13 8.91 -5.34 -2.77
CA PRO A 13 8.87 -6.79 -2.61
C PRO A 13 7.63 -7.39 -3.28
N VAL A 14 7.83 -8.54 -3.91
CA VAL A 14 6.76 -9.33 -4.48
C VAL A 14 6.05 -10.10 -3.39
N VAL A 15 4.83 -9.65 -3.09
CA VAL A 15 3.92 -10.26 -2.11
C VAL A 15 3.00 -11.32 -2.72
N ASN A 16 2.89 -11.35 -4.04
CA ASN A 16 2.01 -12.27 -4.77
C ASN A 16 2.76 -13.57 -5.12
N GLN A 17 2.15 -14.70 -4.79
CA GLN A 17 2.73 -16.02 -5.07
C GLN A 17 2.90 -16.30 -6.57
N SER A 18 2.04 -15.81 -7.46
CA SER A 18 2.18 -16.00 -8.90
C SER A 18 3.34 -15.18 -9.48
N ALA A 19 3.51 -13.95 -8.99
CA ALA A 19 4.62 -13.09 -9.37
C ALA A 19 5.96 -13.55 -8.79
N ARG A 20 5.98 -14.46 -7.80
CA ARG A 20 7.21 -15.07 -7.29
C ARG A 20 8.02 -15.79 -8.37
N ALA A 21 7.35 -16.36 -9.37
CA ALA A 21 8.01 -17.00 -10.51
C ALA A 21 8.78 -16.01 -11.40
N LEU A 22 8.52 -14.70 -11.28
CA LEU A 22 9.15 -13.65 -12.07
C LEU A 22 10.32 -12.98 -11.34
N VAL A 23 10.52 -13.26 -10.04
CA VAL A 23 11.60 -12.67 -9.26
C VAL A 23 12.89 -13.45 -9.49
N SER A 24 14.03 -12.75 -9.40
CA SER A 24 15.36 -13.38 -9.44
C SER A 24 15.43 -14.60 -8.51
N PRO A 25 16.13 -15.69 -8.90
CA PRO A 25 16.35 -16.84 -8.03
C PRO A 25 17.10 -16.47 -6.74
N ASP A 26 17.83 -15.35 -6.73
CA ASP A 26 18.53 -14.82 -5.56
C ASP A 26 17.64 -13.99 -4.61
N ALA A 27 16.33 -13.90 -4.89
CA ALA A 27 15.40 -13.16 -4.05
C ALA A 27 15.32 -13.75 -2.64
N MET A 28 15.30 -12.86 -1.65
CA MET A 28 15.24 -13.22 -0.24
C MET A 28 13.85 -12.95 0.32
N LEU A 29 13.44 -13.79 1.28
CA LEU A 29 12.22 -13.55 2.05
C LEU A 29 12.46 -12.37 2.99
N VAL A 30 11.72 -11.27 2.79
CA VAL A 30 11.84 -10.07 3.63
C VAL A 30 10.70 -9.91 4.62
N TRP A 31 9.56 -10.57 4.37
CA TRP A 31 8.40 -10.50 5.25
C TRP A 31 7.50 -11.71 5.07
N SER A 32 6.85 -12.15 6.16
CA SER A 32 5.86 -13.23 6.12
C SER A 32 4.80 -13.04 7.19
N VAL A 33 3.54 -13.36 6.86
CA VAL A 33 2.44 -13.30 7.81
C VAL A 33 1.45 -14.44 7.61
N GLU A 34 0.89 -14.93 8.72
CA GLU A 34 -0.28 -15.78 8.69
C GLU A 34 -1.54 -14.92 8.73
N ALA A 35 -2.34 -14.99 7.67
CA ALA A 35 -3.59 -14.26 7.55
C ALA A 35 -4.69 -15.18 7.02
N SER A 36 -5.94 -14.84 7.32
CA SER A 36 -7.10 -15.59 6.85
C SER A 36 -7.47 -15.26 5.39
N SER A 37 -7.13 -14.04 4.94
CA SER A 37 -7.40 -13.52 3.60
C SER A 37 -6.26 -12.66 3.05
N TRP A 38 -6.30 -12.41 1.73
CA TRP A 38 -5.35 -11.51 1.07
C TRP A 38 -5.44 -10.08 1.58
N ASP A 39 -6.64 -9.58 1.85
CA ASP A 39 -6.84 -8.22 2.35
C ASP A 39 -6.26 -8.02 3.74
N GLU A 40 -6.42 -9.02 4.63
CA GLU A 40 -5.80 -9.00 5.96
C GLU A 40 -4.27 -9.04 5.85
N ALA A 41 -3.72 -9.81 4.90
CA ALA A 41 -2.29 -9.83 4.64
C ALA A 41 -1.78 -8.46 4.15
N MET A 42 -2.49 -7.81 3.22
CA MET A 42 -2.10 -6.49 2.71
C MET A 42 -2.23 -5.39 3.75
N ALA A 43 -3.23 -5.45 4.63
CA ALA A 43 -3.35 -4.55 5.78
C ALA A 43 -2.12 -4.62 6.68
N ARG A 44 -1.72 -5.83 7.10
CA ARG A 44 -0.53 -6.02 7.94
C ARG A 44 0.76 -5.68 7.21
N TYR A 45 0.81 -5.88 5.88
CA TYR A 45 1.95 -5.47 5.07
C TYR A 45 2.11 -3.94 5.04
N HIS A 46 1.01 -3.21 4.85
CA HIS A 46 1.01 -1.74 4.92
C HIS A 46 1.43 -1.23 6.29
N GLU A 47 0.91 -1.82 7.37
CA GLU A 47 1.31 -1.50 8.75
C GLU A 47 2.82 -1.73 8.97
N TRP A 48 3.36 -2.86 8.53
CA TRP A 48 4.78 -3.17 8.63
C TRP A 48 5.65 -2.18 7.85
N ARG A 49 5.19 -1.73 6.69
CA ARG A 49 5.87 -0.72 5.86
C ARG A 49 5.71 0.71 6.39
N GLY A 50 4.83 0.95 7.37
CA GLY A 50 4.45 2.28 7.82
C GLY A 50 3.67 3.06 6.75
N TRP A 51 2.96 2.37 5.86
CA TRP A 51 2.10 2.98 4.86
C TRP A 51 0.72 3.32 5.44
N ALA A 52 -0.05 4.11 4.69
CA ALA A 52 -1.45 4.34 5.00
C ALA A 52 -2.21 3.01 5.08
N PRO A 53 -3.30 2.91 5.88
CA PRO A 53 -4.10 1.70 5.98
C PRO A 53 -4.49 1.13 4.61
N TYR A 54 -4.41 -0.19 4.47
CA TYR A 54 -4.81 -0.84 3.23
C TYR A 54 -6.33 -0.71 3.04
N LEU A 55 -6.73 -0.10 1.92
CA LEU A 55 -8.11 0.01 1.50
C LEU A 55 -8.35 -1.04 0.40
N PRO A 56 -8.95 -2.20 0.73
CA PRO A 56 -9.34 -3.14 -0.31
C PRO A 56 -10.32 -2.44 -1.26
N MET A 57 -10.13 -2.62 -2.57
CA MET A 57 -11.15 -2.25 -3.54
C MET A 57 -12.34 -3.19 -3.32
N ASN A 58 -13.31 -2.74 -2.53
CA ASN A 58 -14.61 -3.40 -2.50
C ASN A 58 -15.15 -3.36 -3.93
N ASP A 59 -15.63 -4.50 -4.44
CA ASP A 59 -16.30 -4.62 -5.75
C ASP A 59 -17.67 -3.89 -5.77
N ASP A 60 -17.83 -2.87 -4.93
CA ASP A 60 -18.93 -1.93 -5.04
C ASP A 60 -18.53 -0.93 -6.12
N SER A 61 -19.17 -1.04 -7.27
CA SER A 61 -19.05 -0.17 -8.44
C SER A 61 -19.44 1.31 -8.18
N GLY A 62 -19.25 1.80 -6.96
CA GLY A 62 -19.50 3.16 -6.52
C GLY A 62 -18.22 3.99 -6.55
N SER A 63 -17.91 4.52 -7.73
CA SER A 63 -17.21 5.80 -7.97
C SER A 63 -16.16 6.25 -6.94
N TYR A 64 -14.91 6.36 -7.37
CA TYR A 64 -13.99 7.38 -6.86
C TYR A 64 -14.67 8.75 -7.07
N THR A 65 -15.42 9.23 -6.08
CA THR A 65 -15.87 10.62 -6.11
C THR A 65 -14.69 11.45 -5.66
N ALA A 66 -14.31 12.42 -6.49
CA ALA A 66 -13.34 13.47 -6.17
C ALA A 66 -13.77 14.38 -4.99
N ALA A 67 -14.66 13.90 -4.11
CA ALA A 67 -15.14 14.61 -2.94
C ALA A 67 -14.09 14.67 -1.81
N GLU A 68 -13.13 13.74 -1.76
CA GLU A 68 -12.04 13.80 -0.78
C GLU A 68 -10.96 14.84 -1.12
N GLU A 69 -10.99 15.42 -2.34
CA GLU A 69 -10.12 16.56 -2.70
C GLU A 69 -10.46 17.82 -1.89
N SER A 70 -11.71 17.93 -1.39
CA SER A 70 -12.14 19.08 -0.56
C SER A 70 -11.58 19.07 0.87
N LEU A 71 -11.16 17.93 1.41
CA LEU A 71 -10.52 17.86 2.74
C LEU A 71 -9.00 18.14 2.69
N SER A 72 -8.35 17.81 1.56
CA SER A 72 -6.92 18.11 1.35
C SER A 72 -6.69 19.59 1.00
N SER A 73 -7.61 20.22 0.26
CA SER A 73 -7.51 21.63 -0.13
C SER A 73 -7.62 22.60 1.07
N ALA A 74 -8.31 22.21 2.15
CA ALA A 74 -8.47 23.02 3.36
C ALA A 74 -7.20 23.16 4.22
N MET A 75 -6.17 22.34 3.97
CA MET A 75 -4.89 22.39 4.70
C MET A 75 -3.82 23.25 3.99
N SER A 76 -4.10 23.79 2.80
CA SER A 76 -3.22 24.75 2.11
C SER A 76 -3.60 26.19 2.47
N GLY A 77 -3.43 26.54 3.75
CA GLY A 77 -3.36 27.94 4.16
C GLY A 77 -2.12 28.56 3.54
N GLY A 78 -2.32 29.36 2.48
CA GLY A 78 -1.24 30.11 1.82
C GLY A 78 -0.46 30.97 2.81
N PRO A 79 0.85 31.21 2.59
CA PRO A 79 1.61 32.08 3.46
C PRO A 79 1.02 33.50 3.42
N PRO A 80 0.88 34.20 4.55
CA PRO A 80 0.44 35.58 4.55
C PRO A 80 1.45 36.43 3.75
N ASN A 81 0.91 37.11 2.75
CA ASN A 81 1.60 38.03 1.86
C ASN A 81 2.17 39.20 2.71
N PHE A 82 3.48 39.30 2.83
CA PHE A 82 4.13 40.49 3.39
C PHE A 82 4.28 41.52 2.27
N ALA A 83 3.48 42.59 2.33
CA ALA A 83 3.75 43.86 1.67
C ALA A 83 2.90 44.98 2.32
N PRO A 84 3.31 46.26 2.22
CA PRO A 84 4.54 46.81 1.63
C PRO A 84 5.64 47.17 2.66
#